data_AF-A0A532VJY0-F1
#
_entry.id   AF-A0A532VJY0-F1
#
_cell.length_a   1.000
_cell.length_b   1.000
_cell.length_c   1.000
_cell.angle_alpha   90.00
_cell.angle_beta   90.00
_cell.angle_gamma   90.00
#
_symmetry.space_group_name_H-M   'P 1'
#
loop_
_entity.id
_entity.type
_entity.pdbx_description
1 polymer ?
#
loop_
_entity_poly.entity_id
_entity_poly.type
_entity_poly.pdbx_seq_one_letter_code
_entity_poly.pdbx_strand_id
1 'polypeptide(L)'
;MAMKGAIETRNYEKGSSEVFSAVSKALEDLKIRVIDKDEKAGKITAATGFSLFSTGGEVSIEVKALPDGKEIAVTIEEKPKMKTVATDWGKSSRDVKRLFTKIEEHLGIEPETSKTVEGKAGKKKDKQTITCPSCSQSIRATDKFCQNCGAKLSH
;
A
#
# COMPACT_ATOMS: atom_id res chain seq x y z
N MET A 1 6.02 -20.57 5.63
CA MET A 1 6.27 -19.58 4.55
C MET A 1 6.91 -18.36 5.18
N ALA A 2 7.99 -17.85 4.57
CA ALA A 2 8.97 -16.99 5.22
C ALA A 2 8.42 -15.62 5.63
N MET A 3 8.94 -15.15 6.76
CA MET A 3 8.76 -13.86 7.42
C MET A 3 9.13 -12.73 6.45
N LYS A 4 8.21 -12.30 5.60
CA LYS A 4 8.48 -11.18 4.70
C LYS A 4 7.86 -9.95 5.33
N GLY A 5 8.74 -9.11 5.89
CA GLY A 5 8.40 -7.71 6.16
C GLY A 5 7.82 -7.05 4.91
N ALA A 6 7.09 -5.97 5.09
CA ALA A 6 6.53 -5.22 3.97
C ALA A 6 7.53 -4.17 3.52
N ILE A 7 7.80 -4.14 2.21
CA ILE A 7 8.60 -3.09 1.57
C ILE A 7 7.70 -2.52 0.47
N GLU A 8 7.43 -1.23 0.52
CA GLU A 8 6.71 -0.52 -0.53
C GLU A 8 7.44 0.78 -0.84
N THR A 9 7.64 1.03 -2.14
CA THR A 9 8.28 2.24 -2.66
C THR A 9 7.25 3.04 -3.45
N ARG A 10 7.13 4.33 -3.16
CA ARG A 10 6.30 5.26 -3.93
C ARG A 10 7.10 6.47 -4.39
N ASN A 11 6.75 6.96 -5.57
CA ASN A 11 7.38 8.12 -6.17
C ASN A 11 6.46 9.34 -6.01
N TYR A 12 7.04 10.48 -5.64
CA TYR A 12 6.33 11.75 -5.48
C TYR A 12 7.00 12.85 -6.29
N GLU A 13 6.22 13.61 -7.04
CA GLU A 13 6.65 14.84 -7.75
C GLU A 13 6.65 16.05 -6.80
N LYS A 14 7.32 15.95 -5.65
CA LYS A 14 7.36 16.99 -4.60
C LYS A 14 8.80 17.22 -4.14
N GLY A 15 9.08 18.35 -3.49
CA GLY A 15 10.41 18.65 -2.95
C GLY A 15 10.81 17.73 -1.80
N SER A 16 12.10 17.43 -1.64
CA SER A 16 12.59 16.49 -0.62
C SER A 16 12.22 16.95 0.79
N SER A 17 12.35 18.24 1.06
CA SER A 17 11.96 18.85 2.33
C SER A 17 10.46 18.75 2.63
N GLU A 18 9.60 18.84 1.62
CA GLU A 18 8.14 18.72 1.78
C GLU A 18 7.77 17.28 2.13
N VAL A 19 8.35 16.32 1.42
CA VAL A 19 8.17 14.89 1.68
C VAL A 19 8.66 14.51 3.08
N PHE A 20 9.85 14.97 3.48
CA PHE A 20 10.39 14.74 4.83
C PHE A 20 9.47 15.29 5.93
N SER A 21 8.92 16.48 5.71
CA SER A 21 8.01 17.12 6.65
C SER A 21 6.67 16.36 6.75
N ALA A 22 6.13 15.90 5.61
CA ALA A 22 4.91 15.10 5.59
C ALA A 22 5.10 13.74 6.28
N VAL A 23 6.22 13.07 6.04
CA VAL A 23 6.57 11.81 6.72
C VAL A 23 6.70 12.02 8.23
N SER A 24 7.39 13.08 8.66
CA SER A 24 7.56 13.36 10.09
C SER A 24 6.22 13.60 10.78
N LYS A 25 5.33 14.41 10.17
CA LYS A 25 3.97 14.66 10.67
C LYS A 25 3.11 13.40 10.71
N ALA A 26 3.19 12.55 9.69
CA ALA A 26 2.47 11.28 9.64
C ALA A 26 2.90 10.33 10.77
N LEU A 27 4.20 10.29 11.10
CA LEU A 27 4.71 9.50 12.22
C LEU A 27 4.22 10.03 13.57
N GLU A 28 4.16 11.34 13.76
CA GLU A 28 3.62 11.98 14.96
C GLU A 28 2.12 11.68 15.14
N ASP A 29 1.32 11.81 14.08
CA ASP A 29 -0.12 11.54 14.09
C ASP A 29 -0.42 10.07 14.42
N LEU A 30 0.38 9.15 13.87
CA LEU A 30 0.28 7.72 14.14
C LEU A 30 0.89 7.32 15.51
N LYS A 31 1.39 8.29 16.30
CA LYS A 31 2.05 8.08 17.59
C LYS A 31 3.20 7.07 17.48
N ILE A 32 3.94 7.10 16.38
CA ILE A 32 5.10 6.24 16.13
C ILE A 32 6.35 6.94 16.69
N ARG A 33 7.20 6.19 17.38
CA ARG A 33 8.41 6.73 18.02
C ARG A 33 9.53 6.78 16.99
N VAL A 34 9.99 7.96 16.62
CA VAL A 34 11.22 8.10 15.81
C VAL A 34 12.41 7.75 16.69
N ILE A 35 13.22 6.78 16.25
CA ILE A 35 14.43 6.33 16.94
C ILE A 35 15.62 7.13 16.44
N ASP A 36 15.73 7.30 15.13
CA ASP A 36 16.87 7.93 14.47
C ASP A 36 16.42 8.64 13.18
N LYS A 37 16.99 9.81 12.90
CA LYS A 37 16.66 10.61 11.71
C LYS A 37 17.95 11.11 11.07
N ASP A 38 18.24 10.60 9.88
CA ASP A 38 19.43 10.91 9.10
C ASP A 38 19.04 11.75 7.88
N GLU A 39 19.11 13.07 8.02
CA GLU A 39 18.70 14.03 6.97
C GLU A 39 19.68 14.05 5.79
N LYS A 40 20.94 13.61 5.99
CA LYS A 40 21.97 13.55 4.95
C LYS A 40 21.81 12.33 4.05
N ALA A 41 21.51 11.18 4.66
CA ALA A 41 21.23 9.94 3.93
C ALA A 41 19.78 9.84 3.46
N GLY A 42 18.91 10.71 3.96
CA GLY A 42 17.49 10.69 3.69
C GLY A 42 16.79 9.51 4.37
N LYS A 43 17.24 9.07 5.55
CA LYS A 43 16.74 7.86 6.22
C LYS A 43 16.10 8.21 7.57
N ILE A 44 14.96 7.60 7.87
CA ILE A 44 14.26 7.73 9.15
C ILE A 44 13.99 6.34 9.69
N THR A 45 14.43 6.09 10.92
CA THR A 45 14.17 4.85 11.63
C THR A 45 13.17 5.12 12.75
N ALA A 46 12.09 4.35 12.80
CA ALA A 46 11.02 4.52 13.76
C ALA A 46 10.57 3.16 14.32
N ALA A 47 10.03 3.14 15.54
CA ALA A 47 9.49 1.95 16.18
C ALA A 47 7.97 2.01 16.29
N THR A 48 7.30 1.01 15.72
CA THR A 48 5.85 0.81 15.81
C THR A 48 5.55 -0.12 16.98
N GLY A 49 5.41 0.43 18.19
CA GLY A 49 5.15 -0.42 19.37
C GLY A 49 5.07 0.37 20.66
N PHE A 50 3.87 0.83 21.02
CA PHE A 50 3.62 1.62 22.22
C PHE A 50 2.64 0.99 23.21
N SER A 51 2.12 -0.19 22.91
CA SER A 51 1.26 -0.90 23.85
C SER A 51 2.07 -1.98 24.54
N LEU A 52 1.93 -2.08 25.86
CA LEU A 52 2.50 -3.13 26.72
C LEU A 52 2.14 -4.57 26.23
N PHE A 53 1.24 -4.69 25.26
CA PHE A 53 0.73 -5.94 24.68
C PHE A 53 1.01 -6.14 23.18
N SER A 54 1.78 -5.28 22.51
CA SER A 54 2.14 -5.48 21.09
C SER A 54 3.65 -5.57 20.90
N THR A 55 4.10 -6.71 20.41
CA THR A 55 5.47 -6.93 19.93
C THR A 55 5.76 -5.92 18.83
N GLY A 56 6.49 -4.86 19.20
CA GLY A 56 6.73 -3.74 18.30
C GLY A 56 7.54 -4.11 17.05
N GLY A 57 7.31 -3.38 15.97
CA GLY A 57 8.07 -3.45 14.72
C GLY A 57 9.11 -2.33 14.62
N GLU A 58 10.09 -2.53 13.74
CA GLU A 58 10.97 -1.45 13.26
C GLU A 58 10.53 -1.04 11.87
N VAL A 59 10.32 0.25 11.68
CA VAL A 59 10.03 0.87 10.39
C VAL A 59 11.26 1.67 9.97
N SER A 60 11.80 1.35 8.80
CA SER A 60 12.86 2.10 8.13
C SER A 60 12.27 2.79 6.91
N ILE A 61 12.25 4.12 6.91
CA ILE A 61 11.81 4.94 5.78
C ILE A 61 13.07 5.53 5.13
N GLU A 62 13.17 5.41 3.81
CA GLU A 62 14.29 5.93 3.02
C GLU A 62 13.75 6.80 1.90
N VAL A 63 14.25 8.02 1.78
CA VAL A 63 13.83 9.03 0.82
C VAL A 63 15.00 9.27 -0.13
N LYS A 64 14.87 8.78 -1.37
CA LYS A 64 15.88 8.91 -2.43
C LYS A 64 15.38 9.85 -3.51
N ALA A 65 16.16 10.87 -3.84
CA ALA A 65 15.92 11.65 -5.05
C ALA A 65 16.35 10.83 -6.27
N LEU A 66 15.46 10.68 -7.26
CA LEU A 66 15.81 10.03 -8.52
C LEU A 66 16.79 10.91 -9.33
N PRO A 67 17.64 10.31 -10.17
CA PRO A 67 18.61 11.03 -10.99
C PRO A 67 17.98 12.03 -11.97
N ASP A 68 16.68 11.90 -12.26
CA ASP A 68 15.89 12.82 -13.09
C ASP A 68 15.50 14.14 -12.38
N GLY A 69 15.77 14.28 -11.08
CA GLY A 69 15.66 15.54 -10.32
C GLY A 69 14.23 16.06 -10.08
N LYS A 70 13.20 15.44 -10.66
CA LYS A 70 11.79 15.83 -10.50
C LYS A 70 10.99 14.94 -9.55
N GLU A 71 11.46 13.72 -9.31
CA GLU A 71 10.73 12.70 -8.58
C GLU A 71 11.53 12.20 -7.37
N ILE A 72 10.81 11.94 -6.28
CA ILE A 72 11.38 11.46 -5.02
C ILE A 72 10.77 10.11 -4.70
N ALA A 73 11.62 9.09 -4.63
CA ALA A 73 11.24 7.76 -4.24
C ALA A 73 11.31 7.62 -2.71
N VAL A 74 10.17 7.43 -2.06
CA VAL A 74 10.06 7.09 -0.64
C VAL A 74 9.85 5.59 -0.53
N THR A 75 10.81 4.91 0.08
CA THR A 75 10.73 3.48 0.38
C THR A 75 10.46 3.30 1.87
N ILE A 76 9.41 2.56 2.21
CA ILE A 76 9.05 2.24 3.58
C ILE A 76 9.22 0.74 3.74
N GLU A 77 10.10 0.34 4.65
CA GLU A 77 10.35 -1.04 5.02
C GLU A 77 9.96 -1.26 6.48
N GLU A 78 9.06 -2.20 6.74
CA GLU A 78 8.73 -2.61 8.10
C GLU A 78 9.26 -4.03 8.37
N LYS A 79 10.15 -4.13 9.36
CA LYS A 79 10.75 -5.38 9.84
C LYS A 79 10.24 -5.68 11.25
N PRO A 80 9.58 -6.83 11.49
CA PRO A 80 9.18 -7.22 12.84
C PRO A 80 10.43 -7.57 13.68
N LYS A 81 10.54 -7.03 14.90
CA LYS A 81 11.69 -7.25 15.79
C LYS A 81 11.73 -8.64 16.42
N MET A 82 10.63 -9.39 16.40
CA MET A 82 10.54 -10.73 17.01
C MET A 82 9.99 -11.79 16.06
N LYS A 83 10.55 -13.00 16.17
CA LYS A 83 10.30 -14.20 15.35
C LYS A 83 8.96 -14.90 15.65
N THR A 84 8.13 -14.29 16.49
CA THR A 84 6.82 -14.74 16.96
C THR A 84 5.84 -13.62 16.58
N VAL A 85 4.97 -13.76 15.57
CA VAL A 85 3.78 -14.60 15.66
C VAL A 85 3.32 -15.01 14.26
N ALA A 86 3.03 -16.30 14.09
CA ALA A 86 2.42 -16.88 12.89
C ALA A 86 0.94 -16.47 12.67
N THR A 87 0.44 -15.44 13.38
CA THR A 87 -0.95 -14.98 13.33
C THR A 87 -1.15 -13.66 12.59
N ASP A 88 -0.08 -12.99 12.17
CA ASP A 88 -0.24 -11.71 11.51
C ASP A 88 -0.07 -11.82 9.99
N TRP A 89 -1.17 -12.20 9.35
CA TRP A 89 -1.27 -12.25 7.89
C TRP A 89 -1.57 -10.83 7.36
N GLY A 90 -0.54 -9.97 7.32
CA GLY A 90 -0.54 -8.74 6.53
C GLY A 90 -0.68 -7.41 7.28
N LYS A 91 -0.42 -7.33 8.59
CA LYS A 91 -0.41 -6.06 9.35
C LYS A 91 0.71 -5.14 8.92
N SER A 92 1.93 -5.64 8.69
CA SER A 92 3.01 -4.79 8.16
C SER A 92 2.63 -4.16 6.82
N SER A 93 1.98 -4.90 5.91
CA SER A 93 1.47 -4.31 4.66
C SER A 93 0.34 -3.30 4.91
N ARG A 94 -0.51 -3.54 5.92
CA ARG A 94 -1.61 -2.64 6.29
C ARG A 94 -1.10 -1.37 6.97
N ASP A 95 -0.05 -1.47 7.76
CA ASP A 95 0.60 -0.35 8.46
C ASP A 95 1.42 0.49 7.48
N VAL A 96 2.18 -0.14 6.58
CA VAL A 96 2.86 0.58 5.47
C VAL A 96 1.83 1.32 4.60
N LYS A 97 0.71 0.69 4.24
CA LYS A 97 -0.35 1.34 3.47
C LYS A 97 -0.97 2.52 4.21
N ARG A 98 -1.22 2.39 5.52
CA ARG A 98 -1.72 3.48 6.37
C ARG A 98 -0.74 4.64 6.46
N LEU A 99 0.55 4.34 6.58
CA LEU A 99 1.59 5.34 6.63
C LEU A 99 1.63 6.15 5.32
N PHE A 100 1.56 5.48 4.17
CA PHE A 100 1.44 6.17 2.89
C PHE A 100 0.19 7.03 2.77
N THR A 101 -0.99 6.52 3.16
CA THR A 101 -2.22 7.31 3.15
C THR A 101 -2.11 8.59 3.98
N LYS A 102 -1.49 8.52 5.15
CA LYS A 102 -1.27 9.69 6.01
C LYS A 102 -0.25 10.67 5.44
N ILE A 103 0.79 10.17 4.79
CA ILE A 103 1.77 11.01 4.08
C ILE A 103 1.07 11.76 2.93
N GLU A 104 0.26 11.07 2.14
CA GLU A 104 -0.50 11.65 1.01
C GLU A 104 -1.50 12.72 1.49
N GLU A 105 -2.20 12.48 2.60
CA GLU A 105 -3.08 13.45 3.26
C GLU A 105 -2.33 14.74 3.64
N HIS A 106 -1.13 14.62 4.23
CA HIS A 106 -0.30 15.77 4.57
C HIS A 106 0.35 16.46 3.37
N LEU A 107 0.53 15.75 2.24
CA LEU A 107 0.98 16.32 0.98
C LEU A 107 -0.16 16.99 0.19
N GLY A 108 -1.42 16.90 0.66
CA GLY A 108 -2.59 17.44 -0.01
C GLY A 108 -2.91 16.72 -1.33
N ILE A 109 -2.46 15.48 -1.48
CA ILE A 109 -2.76 14.64 -2.62
C ILE A 109 -4.06 13.91 -2.25
N GLU A 110 -5.19 14.37 -2.79
CA GLU A 110 -6.44 13.61 -2.64
C GLU A 110 -6.23 12.20 -3.21
N PRO A 111 -6.75 11.15 -2.55
CA PRO A 111 -6.59 9.77 -3.01
C PRO A 111 -7.47 9.54 -4.24
N GLU A 112 -7.08 10.08 -5.38
CA GLU A 112 -7.63 9.73 -6.68
C GLU A 112 -7.14 8.33 -7.07
N THR A 113 -7.66 7.32 -6.38
CA THR A 113 -8.39 6.16 -6.92
C THR A 113 -7.95 5.58 -8.28
N SER A 114 -6.68 5.68 -8.66
CA SER A 114 -6.26 5.40 -10.03
C SER A 114 -4.80 5.00 -10.14
N LYS A 115 -4.46 3.86 -9.54
CA LYS A 115 -3.82 2.72 -10.21
C LYS A 115 -3.39 1.72 -9.16
N THR A 116 -4.32 0.80 -8.87
CA THR A 116 -3.98 -0.60 -8.65
C THR A 116 -2.98 -1.03 -9.72
N VAL A 117 -1.71 -1.11 -9.36
CA VAL A 117 -0.74 -2.04 -9.94
C VAL A 117 -0.14 -2.88 -8.81
N GLU A 118 -1.03 -3.52 -8.05
CA GLU A 118 -0.75 -4.88 -7.60
C GLU A 118 -0.66 -5.74 -8.86
N GLY A 119 0.56 -5.96 -9.33
CA GLY A 119 0.89 -6.88 -10.41
C GLY A 119 0.63 -8.34 -9.99
N LYS A 120 -0.64 -8.73 -9.88
CA LYS A 120 -1.05 -10.13 -10.03
C LYS A 120 -1.15 -10.41 -11.52
N ALA A 121 -0.17 -11.17 -12.02
CA ALA A 121 -0.16 -11.76 -13.35
C ALA A 121 -1.42 -12.62 -13.58
N GLY A 122 -2.44 -12.00 -14.15
CA GLY A 122 -3.68 -12.62 -14.63
C GLY A 122 -3.68 -12.69 -16.15
N LYS A 123 -3.07 -13.77 -16.65
CA LYS A 123 -3.12 -14.34 -18.01
C LYS A 123 -4.32 -13.88 -18.88
N LYS A 124 -4.00 -13.21 -20.00
CA LYS A 124 -4.90 -12.95 -21.15
C LYS A 124 -5.59 -14.24 -21.63
N LYS A 125 -6.92 -14.26 -21.68
CA LYS A 125 -7.69 -15.00 -22.68
C LYS A 125 -9.06 -14.36 -22.85
N ASP A 126 -9.33 -14.00 -24.11
CA ASP A 126 -10.57 -13.47 -24.68
C ASP A 126 -11.82 -13.79 -23.85
N LYS A 127 -12.41 -12.78 -23.21
CA LYS A 127 -13.70 -12.87 -22.53
C LYS A 127 -14.73 -12.20 -23.41
N GLN A 128 -15.40 -13.01 -24.21
CA GLN A 128 -16.63 -12.59 -24.87
C GLN A 128 -17.65 -12.23 -23.77
N THR A 129 -18.06 -10.98 -23.75
CA THR A 129 -19.15 -10.49 -22.90
C THR A 129 -20.45 -10.59 -23.68
N ILE A 130 -21.45 -11.26 -23.13
CA ILE A 130 -22.78 -11.38 -23.72
C ILE A 130 -23.77 -10.52 -22.93
N THR A 131 -24.90 -10.17 -23.54
CA THR A 131 -25.96 -9.42 -22.88
C THR A 131 -26.98 -10.40 -22.29
N CYS A 132 -27.32 -10.22 -21.02
CA CYS A 132 -28.34 -11.03 -20.37
C CYS A 132 -29.72 -10.77 -21.01
N PRO A 133 -30.44 -11.81 -21.47
CA PRO A 133 -31.76 -11.64 -22.08
C PRO A 133 -32.85 -11.23 -21.08
N SER A 134 -32.65 -11.47 -19.78
CA SER A 134 -33.67 -11.15 -18.76
C SER A 134 -33.55 -9.74 -18.16
N CYS A 135 -32.34 -9.18 -18.07
CA CYS A 135 -32.13 -7.87 -17.44
C CYS A 135 -31.26 -6.91 -18.26
N SER A 136 -30.90 -7.28 -19.49
CA SER A 136 -30.08 -6.48 -20.42
C SER A 136 -28.69 -6.08 -19.92
N GLN A 137 -28.20 -6.68 -18.82
CA GLN A 137 -26.86 -6.39 -18.32
C GLN A 137 -25.76 -7.21 -19.00
N SER A 138 -24.56 -6.63 -19.05
CA SER A 138 -23.35 -7.27 -19.52
C SER A 138 -22.88 -8.36 -18.54
N ILE A 139 -22.77 -9.58 -19.04
CA ILE A 139 -22.33 -10.78 -18.31
C ILE A 139 -21.20 -11.47 -19.09
N ARG A 140 -20.42 -12.32 -18.44
CA ARG A 140 -19.34 -13.04 -19.13
C ARG A 140 -19.94 -14.29 -19.77
N ALA A 141 -19.53 -14.64 -21.00
CA ALA A 141 -20.05 -15.82 -21.70
C ALA A 141 -19.86 -17.14 -20.96
N THR A 142 -18.89 -17.19 -20.03
CA THR A 142 -18.62 -18.36 -19.18
C THR A 142 -19.53 -18.51 -17.96
N ASP A 143 -20.35 -17.50 -17.64
CA ASP A 143 -21.23 -17.55 -16.47
C ASP A 143 -22.49 -18.38 -16.78
N LYS A 144 -22.83 -19.33 -15.89
CA LYS A 144 -24.05 -20.17 -15.99
C LYS A 144 -25.32 -19.43 -15.55
N PHE A 145 -25.15 -18.34 -14.80
CA PHE A 145 -26.23 -17.53 -14.24
C PHE A 145 -25.84 -16.06 -14.30
N CYS A 146 -26.83 -15.18 -14.50
CA CYS A 146 -26.60 -13.75 -14.44
C CYS A 146 -26.31 -13.32 -13.01
N GLN A 147 -25.17 -12.64 -12.79
CA GLN A 147 -24.78 -12.14 -11.47
C GLN A 147 -25.67 -11.00 -10.94
N ASN A 148 -26.54 -10.44 -11.80
CA ASN A 148 -27.40 -9.32 -11.44
C ASN A 148 -28.85 -9.71 -11.19
N CYS A 149 -29.43 -10.58 -12.04
CA CYS A 149 -30.83 -10.98 -11.91
C CYS A 149 -31.03 -12.46 -11.51
N GLY A 150 -29.96 -13.25 -11.43
CA GLY A 150 -30.04 -14.67 -11.11
C GLY A 150 -30.62 -15.56 -12.22
N ALA A 151 -30.99 -14.99 -13.37
CA ALA A 151 -31.51 -15.77 -14.50
C ALA A 151 -30.47 -16.79 -14.98
N LYS A 152 -30.92 -18.01 -15.25
CA LYS A 152 -30.08 -19.08 -15.80
C LYS A 152 -29.76 -18.77 -17.26
N LEU A 153 -28.47 -18.75 -17.58
CA LEU A 153 -27.97 -18.49 -18.91
C LEU A 153 -27.80 -19.83 -19.62
N SER A 154 -28.69 -20.12 -20.56
CA SER A 154 -28.57 -21.27 -21.44
C SER A 154 -27.71 -20.84 -22.63
N HIS A 155 -26.40 -21.01 -22.51
CA HIS A 155 -25.51 -21.03 -23.69
C HIS A 155 -25.64 -22.37 -24.41
#